data_AF-A0A7V0RI58-F1
#
_entry.id   AF-A0A7V0RI58-F1
#
_cell.length_a   1.000
_cell.length_b   1.000
_cell.length_c   1.000
_cell.angle_alpha   90.00
_cell.angle_beta   90.00
_cell.angle_gamma   90.00
#
_symmetry.space_group_name_H-M   'P 1'
#
loop_
_entity.id
_entity.type
_entity.pdbx_description
1 polymer ?
#
loop_
_entity_poly.entity_id
_entity_poly.type
_entity_poly.pdbx_seq_one_letter_code
_entity_poly.pdbx_strand_id
1 'polypeptide(L)'
;MDAGRAMSDESIFREVDEAIRQDQLKVLLRKYGLLVLGGAVAIVAGVSGYKFWNYWTAQQASDAGGRFVGAVTLLRDGKNAEAIEVFKALADEGPSGYRRLARFRLAAVYAKDGKIAEAINIYDKLAADSGLDKIQQGFAVIQAATLRLDDAPFDEMNKR
;
A
#
# COMPACT_ATOMS: atom_id res chain seq x y z
N MET A 1 26.16 -43.43 -65.31
CA MET A 1 25.79 -43.90 -63.95
C MET A 1 26.76 -43.25 -62.98
N ASP A 2 26.50 -42.02 -62.50
CA ASP A 2 27.39 -41.36 -61.51
C ASP A 2 26.72 -40.24 -60.68
N ALA A 3 25.38 -40.25 -60.59
CA ALA A 3 24.63 -39.24 -59.81
C ALA A 3 24.27 -39.70 -58.39
N GLY A 4 24.38 -41.01 -58.11
CA GLY A 4 23.99 -41.59 -56.82
C GLY A 4 25.03 -41.43 -55.70
N ARG A 5 26.32 -41.27 -56.04
CA ARG A 5 27.42 -41.24 -55.07
C ARG A 5 27.64 -39.83 -54.48
N ALA A 6 27.51 -38.79 -55.30
CA ALA A 6 27.63 -37.39 -54.85
C ALA A 6 26.48 -36.95 -53.92
N MET A 7 25.24 -37.39 -54.20
CA MET A 7 24.07 -37.06 -53.37
C MET A 7 24.10 -37.77 -52.01
N SER A 8 24.65 -38.99 -51.93
CA SER A 8 24.81 -39.72 -50.66
C SER A 8 25.95 -39.17 -49.80
N ASP A 9 27.03 -38.72 -50.41
CA ASP A 9 28.15 -38.12 -49.67
C ASP A 9 27.69 -36.80 -49.03
N GLU A 10 27.00 -35.94 -49.79
CA GLU A 10 26.48 -34.67 -49.27
C GLU A 10 25.37 -34.84 -48.22
N SER A 11 24.56 -35.90 -48.31
CA SER A 11 23.57 -36.21 -47.27
C SER A 11 24.22 -36.70 -45.98
N ILE A 12 25.27 -37.55 -46.04
CA ILE A 12 25.96 -38.05 -44.85
C ILE A 12 26.73 -36.94 -44.13
N PHE A 13 27.40 -36.03 -44.87
CA PHE A 13 28.06 -34.89 -44.24
C PHE A 13 27.05 -33.95 -43.57
N ARG A 14 25.90 -33.71 -44.21
CA ARG A 14 24.84 -32.87 -43.62
C ARG A 14 24.19 -33.54 -42.41
N GLU A 15 23.96 -34.84 -42.43
CA GLU A 15 23.39 -35.62 -41.30
C GLU A 15 24.35 -35.69 -40.10
N VAL A 16 25.66 -35.79 -40.36
CA VAL A 16 26.71 -35.75 -39.32
C VAL A 16 26.84 -34.35 -38.71
N ASP A 17 26.87 -33.28 -39.53
CA ASP A 17 26.89 -31.91 -39.01
C ASP A 17 25.62 -31.59 -38.19
N GLU A 18 24.45 -32.06 -38.63
CA GLU A 18 23.18 -31.89 -37.91
C GLU A 18 23.22 -32.60 -36.55
N ALA A 19 23.77 -33.83 -36.49
CA ALA A 19 23.95 -34.58 -35.25
C ALA A 19 24.92 -33.87 -34.29
N ILE A 20 26.05 -33.36 -34.78
CA ILE A 20 27.03 -32.61 -33.98
C ILE A 20 26.41 -31.31 -33.43
N ARG A 21 25.62 -30.60 -34.25
CA ARG A 21 24.94 -29.36 -33.84
C ARG A 21 23.88 -29.62 -32.78
N GLN A 22 23.10 -30.69 -32.92
CA GLN A 22 22.14 -31.11 -31.92
C GLN A 22 22.81 -31.45 -30.58
N ASP A 23 23.94 -32.15 -30.61
CA ASP A 23 24.65 -32.50 -29.37
C ASP A 23 25.28 -31.28 -28.68
N GLN A 24 25.79 -30.30 -29.44
CA GLN A 24 26.25 -29.02 -28.86
C GLN A 24 25.11 -28.22 -28.22
N LEU A 25 23.93 -28.16 -28.86
CA LEU A 25 22.74 -27.52 -28.28
C LEU A 25 22.27 -28.25 -27.02
N LYS A 26 22.28 -29.59 -27.02
CA LYS A 26 21.96 -30.39 -25.83
C LYS A 26 22.94 -30.12 -24.69
N VAL A 27 24.24 -30.01 -24.95
CA VAL A 27 25.25 -29.71 -23.92
C VAL A 27 25.04 -28.30 -23.34
N LEU A 28 24.76 -27.30 -24.19
CA LEU A 28 24.43 -25.94 -23.73
C LEU A 28 23.17 -25.92 -22.87
N LEU A 29 22.10 -26.59 -23.32
CA LEU A 29 20.86 -26.74 -22.57
C LEU A 29 21.06 -27.50 -21.25
N ARG A 30 21.92 -28.52 -21.22
CA ARG A 30 22.20 -29.28 -19.99
C ARG A 30 22.99 -28.45 -18.97
N LYS A 31 23.91 -27.59 -19.45
CA LYS A 31 24.75 -26.74 -18.60
C LYS A 31 24.06 -25.47 -18.11
N TYR A 32 23.35 -24.77 -19.01
CA TYR A 32 22.66 -23.52 -18.69
C TYR A 32 21.17 -23.67 -18.44
N GLY A 33 20.53 -24.76 -18.86
CA GLY A 33 19.10 -24.97 -18.67
C GLY A 33 18.70 -25.03 -17.20
N LEU A 34 19.56 -25.57 -16.32
CA LEU A 34 19.31 -25.52 -14.88
C LEU A 34 19.42 -24.09 -14.32
N LEU A 35 20.36 -23.27 -14.83
CA LEU A 35 20.49 -21.86 -14.44
C LEU A 35 19.31 -21.02 -14.95
N VAL A 36 18.90 -21.24 -16.19
CA VAL A 36 17.74 -20.57 -16.80
C VAL A 36 16.45 -20.97 -16.08
N LEU A 37 16.28 -22.26 -15.76
CA LEU A 37 15.15 -22.74 -14.98
C LEU A 37 15.16 -22.16 -13.56
N GLY A 38 16.32 -22.15 -12.89
CA GLY A 38 16.49 -21.55 -11.57
C GLY A 38 16.16 -20.05 -11.58
N GLY A 39 16.62 -19.32 -12.59
CA GLY A 39 16.30 -17.91 -12.81
C GLY A 39 14.80 -17.69 -13.03
N ALA A 40 14.16 -18.51 -13.87
CA ALA A 40 12.72 -18.44 -14.11
C ALA A 40 11.91 -18.70 -12.83
N VAL A 41 12.27 -19.73 -12.05
CA VAL A 41 11.63 -20.02 -10.75
C VAL A 41 11.86 -18.87 -9.76
N ALA A 42 13.06 -18.30 -9.69
CA ALA A 42 13.36 -17.17 -8.81
C ALA A 42 12.51 -15.94 -9.16
N ILE A 43 12.34 -15.63 -10.46
CA ILE A 43 11.46 -14.54 -10.91
C ILE A 43 10.01 -14.81 -10.51
N VAL A 44 9.49 -16.01 -10.77
CA VAL A 44 8.11 -16.38 -10.41
C VAL A 44 7.88 -16.31 -8.91
N ALA A 45 8.84 -16.78 -8.10
CA ALA A 45 8.78 -16.71 -6.65
C ALA A 45 8.79 -15.24 -6.16
N GLY A 46 9.66 -14.40 -6.73
CA GLY A 46 9.74 -12.98 -6.41
C GLY A 46 8.44 -12.23 -6.73
N VAL A 47 7.89 -12.43 -7.94
CA VAL A 47 6.64 -11.78 -8.35
C VAL A 47 5.46 -12.30 -7.53
N SER A 48 5.39 -13.60 -7.26
CA SER A 48 4.34 -14.19 -6.42
C SER A 48 4.36 -13.64 -5.00
N GLY A 49 5.56 -13.54 -4.40
CA GLY A 49 5.73 -12.94 -3.07
C GLY A 49 5.29 -11.48 -3.03
N TYR A 50 5.69 -10.67 -4.02
CA TYR A 50 5.27 -9.27 -4.13
C TYR A 50 3.74 -9.14 -4.30
N LYS A 51 3.15 -9.93 -5.20
CA LYS A 51 1.70 -9.94 -5.43
C LYS A 51 0.92 -10.34 -4.19
N PHE A 52 1.38 -11.36 -3.46
CA PHE A 52 0.76 -11.80 -2.23
C PHE A 52 0.77 -10.69 -1.16
N TRP A 53 1.92 -10.04 -0.97
CA TRP A 53 2.04 -8.91 -0.04
C TRP A 53 1.09 -7.77 -0.42
N ASN A 54 1.03 -7.42 -1.70
CA ASN A 54 0.17 -6.35 -2.19
C ASN A 54 -1.32 -6.70 -2.02
N TYR A 55 -1.72 -7.94 -2.31
CA TYR A 55 -3.10 -8.39 -2.12
C TYR A 55 -3.54 -8.31 -0.66
N TRP A 56 -2.70 -8.80 0.26
CA TRP A 56 -2.99 -8.74 1.69
C TRP A 56 -3.12 -7.29 2.20
N THR A 57 -2.22 -6.41 1.75
CA THR A 57 -2.28 -4.98 2.08
C THR A 57 -3.55 -4.31 1.52
N ALA A 58 -3.94 -4.66 0.29
CA ALA A 58 -5.13 -4.12 -0.35
C ALA A 58 -6.43 -4.58 0.35
N GLN A 59 -6.49 -5.84 0.77
CA GLN A 59 -7.64 -6.36 1.52
C GLN A 59 -7.82 -5.60 2.84
N GLN A 60 -6.72 -5.41 3.57
CA GLN A 60 -6.75 -4.69 4.85
C GLN A 60 -7.14 -3.20 4.68
N ALA A 61 -6.72 -2.58 3.58
CA ALA A 61 -7.14 -1.23 3.21
C ALA A 61 -8.64 -1.18 2.83
N SER A 62 -9.17 -2.19 2.14
CA SER A 62 -10.59 -2.28 1.78
C SER A 62 -11.47 -2.34 3.01
N ASP A 63 -11.15 -3.22 3.97
CA ASP A 63 -11.90 -3.39 5.22
C ASP A 63 -11.86 -2.10 6.06
N ALA A 64 -10.69 -1.45 6.16
CA ALA A 64 -10.54 -0.17 6.83
C ALA A 64 -11.35 0.94 6.16
N GLY A 65 -11.42 0.95 4.83
CA GLY A 65 -12.26 1.85 4.05
C GLY A 65 -13.75 1.68 4.34
N GLY A 66 -14.23 0.44 4.39
CA GLY A 66 -15.61 0.12 4.75
C GLY A 66 -15.96 0.62 6.16
N ARG A 67 -15.09 0.35 7.15
CA ARG A 67 -15.26 0.85 8.52
C ARG A 67 -15.26 2.38 8.58
N PHE A 68 -14.37 3.03 7.83
CA PHE A 68 -14.29 4.49 7.79
C PHE A 68 -15.56 5.11 7.21
N VAL A 69 -16.06 4.59 6.08
CA VAL A 69 -17.32 5.06 5.47
C VAL A 69 -18.49 4.81 6.42
N GLY A 70 -18.55 3.65 7.07
CA GLY A 70 -19.56 3.34 8.08
C GLY A 70 -19.54 4.35 9.24
N ALA A 71 -18.36 4.71 9.76
CA ALA A 71 -18.23 5.74 10.78
C ALA A 71 -18.69 7.13 10.31
N VAL A 72 -18.41 7.48 9.05
CA VAL A 72 -18.93 8.72 8.46
C VAL A 72 -20.46 8.70 8.36
N THR A 73 -21.07 7.56 8.04
CA THR A 73 -22.53 7.41 8.05
C THR A 73 -23.08 7.57 9.46
N LEU A 74 -22.47 6.95 10.47
CA LEU A 74 -22.87 7.13 11.88
C LEU A 74 -22.87 8.60 12.31
N LEU A 75 -21.88 9.39 11.87
CA LEU A 75 -21.88 10.85 12.12
C LEU A 75 -23.06 11.57 11.45
N ARG A 76 -23.44 11.14 10.23
CA ARG A 76 -24.59 11.72 9.52
C ARG A 76 -25.90 11.40 10.21
N ASP A 77 -25.97 10.23 10.85
CA ASP A 77 -27.13 9.77 11.62
C ASP A 77 -27.15 10.33 13.06
N GLY A 78 -26.22 11.23 13.41
CA GLY A 78 -26.11 11.85 14.73
C GLY A 78 -25.51 10.95 15.81
N LYS A 79 -25.02 9.76 15.45
CA LYS A 79 -24.43 8.77 16.37
C LYS A 79 -22.94 9.05 16.59
N ASN A 80 -22.65 10.24 17.11
CA ASN A 80 -21.27 10.73 17.27
C ASN A 80 -20.41 9.81 18.15
N ALA A 81 -20.96 9.29 19.25
CA ALA A 81 -20.22 8.40 20.15
C ALA A 81 -19.80 7.09 19.47
N GLU A 82 -20.71 6.45 18.74
CA GLU A 82 -20.41 5.21 17.99
C GLU A 82 -19.36 5.47 16.90
N ALA A 83 -19.48 6.59 16.18
CA ALA A 83 -18.52 6.98 15.16
C ALA A 83 -17.12 7.24 15.76
N ILE A 84 -17.04 7.90 16.92
CA ILE A 84 -15.78 8.17 17.64
C ILE A 84 -15.05 6.85 17.94
N GLU A 85 -15.75 5.84 18.45
CA GLU A 85 -15.13 4.54 18.75
C GLU A 85 -14.57 3.85 17.51
N VAL A 86 -15.29 3.92 16.38
CA VAL A 86 -14.77 3.39 15.11
C VAL A 86 -13.55 4.17 14.62
N PHE A 87 -13.55 5.50 14.72
CA PHE A 87 -12.40 6.31 14.32
C PHE A 87 -11.19 6.09 15.23
N LYS A 88 -11.36 5.90 16.54
CA LYS A 88 -10.27 5.52 17.46
C LYS A 88 -9.65 4.19 17.06
N ALA A 89 -10.47 3.16 16.84
CA ALA A 89 -9.97 1.86 16.42
C ALA A 89 -9.19 1.95 15.09
N LEU A 90 -9.68 2.74 14.12
CA LEU A 90 -8.94 2.98 12.87
C LEU A 90 -7.66 3.80 13.08
N ALA A 91 -7.65 4.75 14.02
CA ALA A 91 -6.50 5.59 14.38
C ALA A 91 -5.37 4.83 15.10
N ASP A 92 -5.67 3.67 15.67
CA ASP A 92 -4.71 2.80 16.37
C ASP A 92 -4.30 1.61 15.49
N GLU A 93 -5.26 0.89 14.92
CA GLU A 93 -5.06 -0.40 14.26
C GLU A 93 -5.10 -0.33 12.73
N GLY A 94 -5.61 0.77 12.17
CA GLY A 94 -5.82 0.88 10.72
C GLY A 94 -4.50 0.90 9.92
N PRO A 95 -4.55 0.55 8.62
CA PRO A 95 -3.43 0.76 7.69
C PRO A 95 -2.98 2.23 7.70
N SER A 96 -1.70 2.48 7.42
CA SER A 96 -1.06 3.80 7.61
C SER A 96 -1.82 4.98 6.97
N GLY A 97 -2.45 4.79 5.81
CA GLY A 97 -3.29 5.81 5.18
C GLY A 97 -4.56 6.12 5.98
N TYR A 98 -5.34 5.09 6.30
CA TYR A 98 -6.58 5.24 7.07
C TYR A 98 -6.35 5.65 8.51
N ARG A 99 -5.23 5.25 9.11
CA ARG A 99 -4.84 5.66 10.46
C ARG A 99 -4.74 7.18 10.59
N ARG A 100 -4.03 7.80 9.66
CA ARG A 100 -3.85 9.26 9.60
C ARG A 100 -5.18 9.96 9.36
N LEU A 101 -5.95 9.48 8.37
CA LEU A 101 -7.26 10.05 8.05
C LEU A 101 -8.25 9.94 9.22
N ALA A 102 -8.27 8.80 9.92
CA ALA A 102 -9.11 8.57 11.08
C ALA A 102 -8.76 9.53 12.23
N ARG A 103 -7.48 9.81 12.48
CA ARG A 103 -7.05 10.81 13.48
C ARG A 103 -7.55 12.22 13.14
N PHE A 104 -7.38 12.66 11.89
CA PHE A 104 -7.93 13.96 11.46
C PHE A 104 -9.45 14.02 11.64
N ARG A 105 -10.15 12.95 11.26
CA ARG A 105 -11.60 12.90 11.38
C ARG A 105 -12.05 12.88 12.85
N LEU A 106 -11.37 12.12 13.70
CA LEU A 106 -11.61 12.05 15.13
C LEU A 106 -11.47 13.43 15.78
N ALA A 107 -10.39 14.16 15.47
CA ALA A 107 -10.20 15.53 15.96
C ALA A 107 -11.33 16.48 15.52
N ALA A 108 -11.74 16.39 14.25
CA ALA A 108 -12.84 17.19 13.73
C ALA A 108 -14.19 16.86 14.38
N VAL A 109 -14.44 15.60 14.73
CA VAL A 109 -15.65 15.19 15.46
C VAL A 109 -15.61 15.71 16.89
N TYR A 110 -14.49 15.61 17.59
CA TYR A 110 -14.33 16.17 18.93
C TYR A 110 -14.55 17.69 18.96
N ALA A 111 -14.00 18.41 17.99
CA ALA A 111 -14.21 19.84 17.87
C ALA A 111 -15.70 20.18 17.71
N LYS A 112 -16.43 19.41 16.90
CA LYS A 112 -17.88 19.59 16.71
C LYS A 112 -18.71 19.21 17.94
N ASP A 113 -18.23 18.26 18.74
CA ASP A 113 -18.89 17.78 19.96
C ASP A 113 -18.58 18.67 21.18
N GLY A 114 -17.91 19.81 20.98
CA GLY A 114 -17.52 20.74 22.05
C GLY A 114 -16.32 20.29 22.88
N LYS A 115 -15.68 19.18 22.52
CA LYS A 115 -14.48 18.62 23.17
C LYS A 115 -13.22 19.25 22.58
N ILE A 116 -13.09 20.56 22.78
CA ILE A 116 -12.08 21.39 22.12
C ILE A 116 -10.66 20.99 22.55
N ALA A 117 -10.44 20.71 23.83
CA ALA A 117 -9.14 20.29 24.35
C ALA A 117 -8.66 18.97 23.72
N GLU A 118 -9.56 17.99 23.58
CA GLU A 118 -9.26 16.70 22.95
C GLU A 118 -8.97 16.87 21.46
N ALA A 119 -9.72 17.72 20.77
CA ALA A 119 -9.48 18.03 19.37
C ALA A 119 -8.11 18.67 19.16
N ILE A 120 -7.76 19.69 19.96
CA ILE A 120 -6.45 20.37 19.92
C ILE A 120 -5.32 19.38 20.15
N ASN A 121 -5.42 18.52 21.16
CA ASN A 121 -4.38 17.52 21.47
C ASN A 121 -4.13 16.59 20.27
N ILE A 122 -5.19 16.13 19.60
CA ILE A 122 -5.03 15.28 18.41
C ILE A 122 -4.39 16.06 17.26
N TYR A 123 -4.82 17.30 17.00
CA TYR A 123 -4.22 18.12 15.96
C TYR A 123 -2.75 18.47 16.24
N ASP A 124 -2.37 18.74 17.48
CA ASP A 124 -0.96 18.98 17.85
C ASP A 124 -0.10 17.74 17.62
N LYS A 125 -0.60 16.56 17.99
CA LYS A 125 0.09 15.29 17.70
C LYS A 125 0.27 15.08 16.20
N LEU A 126 -0.75 15.41 15.40
CA LEU A 126 -0.65 15.34 13.94
C LEU A 126 0.35 16.38 13.40
N ALA A 127 0.37 17.60 13.93
CA ALA A 127 1.33 18.62 13.54
C ALA A 127 2.79 18.21 13.80
N ALA A 128 3.04 17.44 14.86
CA ALA A 128 4.35 16.91 15.22
C ALA A 128 4.72 15.57 14.56
N ASP A 129 3.78 14.91 13.86
CA ASP A 129 4.00 13.58 13.29
C ASP A 129 4.83 13.65 12.00
N SER A 130 6.10 13.22 12.07
CA SER A 130 7.05 13.20 10.96
C SER A 130 6.68 12.24 9.83
N GLY A 131 5.68 11.35 10.03
CA GLY A 131 5.10 10.51 9.00
C GLY A 131 4.04 11.21 8.13
N LEU A 132 3.68 12.45 8.45
CA LEU A 132 2.82 13.30 7.62
C LEU A 132 3.65 14.20 6.71
N ASP A 133 3.11 14.49 5.52
CA ASP A 133 3.71 15.53 4.68
C ASP A 133 3.47 16.93 5.27
N LYS A 134 4.24 17.91 4.78
CA LYS A 134 4.20 19.28 5.31
C LYS A 134 2.84 19.96 5.17
N ILE A 135 2.04 19.60 4.15
CA ILE A 135 0.71 20.17 3.96
C ILE A 135 -0.23 19.63 5.04
N GLN A 136 -0.18 18.33 5.32
CA GLN A 136 -0.97 17.71 6.39
C GLN A 136 -0.59 18.25 7.79
N GLN A 137 0.71 18.38 8.07
CA GLN A 137 1.17 19.01 9.32
C GLN A 137 0.68 20.45 9.42
N GLY A 138 0.85 21.25 8.36
CA GLY A 138 0.39 22.64 8.32
C GLY A 138 -1.11 22.78 8.51
N PHE A 139 -1.91 21.89 7.91
CA PHE A 139 -3.35 21.85 8.13
C PHE A 139 -3.70 21.59 9.60
N ALA A 140 -3.02 20.63 10.24
CA ALA A 140 -3.22 20.33 11.65
C ALA A 140 -2.87 21.53 12.56
N VAL A 141 -1.77 22.23 12.26
CA VAL A 141 -1.38 23.47 12.96
C VAL A 141 -2.47 24.54 12.85
N ILE A 142 -2.99 24.78 11.64
CA ILE A 142 -4.04 25.78 11.41
C ILE A 142 -5.30 25.42 12.20
N GLN A 143 -5.76 24.17 12.13
CA GLN A 143 -6.95 23.73 12.87
C GLN A 143 -6.77 23.87 14.39
N ALA A 144 -5.61 23.46 14.93
CA ALA A 144 -5.33 23.61 16.35
C ALA A 144 -5.27 25.09 16.78
N ALA A 145 -4.73 25.97 15.93
CA ALA A 145 -4.71 27.40 16.19
C ALA A 145 -6.11 28.01 16.16
N THR A 146 -6.94 27.67 15.16
CA THR A 146 -8.34 28.13 15.06
C THR A 146 -9.14 27.72 16.29
N LEU A 147 -9.04 26.46 16.71
CA LEU A 147 -9.77 25.97 17.88
C LEU A 147 -9.35 26.68 19.18
N ARG A 148 -8.07 26.98 19.35
CA ARG A 148 -7.59 27.78 20.51
C ARG A 148 -8.12 29.21 20.47
N LEU A 149 -8.19 29.81 19.28
CA LEU A 149 -8.69 31.16 19.09
C LEU A 149 -10.20 31.25 19.31
N ASP A 150 -10.96 30.20 19.06
CA ASP A 150 -12.40 30.16 19.33
C ASP A 150 -12.73 29.86 20.80
N ASP A 151 -11.84 29.15 21.51
CA ASP A 151 -11.98 28.81 22.94
C ASP A 151 -11.64 29.99 23.87
N ALA A 152 -10.56 30.73 23.56
CA ALA A 152 -10.15 31.92 24.32
C ALA A 152 -11.22 33.03 24.50
N PRO A 153 -12.05 33.40 23.49
CA PRO A 153 -13.08 34.42 23.62
C PRO A 153 -14.29 33.97 24.46
N PHE A 154 -14.51 32.66 24.65
CA PHE A 154 -15.55 32.17 25.57
C PHE A 154 -15.16 32.35 27.05
N ASP A 155 -13.86 32.24 27.38
CA ASP A 155 -13.37 32.36 28.76
C ASP A 155 -13.37 33.82 29.27
N GLU A 156 -13.31 34.81 28.36
CA GLU A 156 -13.46 36.23 28.69
C GLU A 156 -14.92 36.69 28.84
N MET A 157 -15.89 36.01 28.21
CA MET A 157 -17.32 36.37 28.30
C MET A 157 -17.99 35.94 29.62
N ASN A 158 -17.50 34.91 30.31
CA ASN A 158 -18.03 34.45 31.60
C ASN A 158 -17.54 35.26 32.82
N LYS A 159 -16.75 36.32 32.60
CA LYS A 159 -16.22 37.20 33.66
C LYS A 159 -16.82 38.62 33.66
N ARG A 160 -17.97 38.84 33.01
CA ARG A 160 -18.70 40.12 33.07
C ARG A 160 -20.13 39.94 33.56
#